data_AF-A0A6B3KNB6-F1
#
_entry.id   AF-A0A6B3KNB6-F1
#
_cell.length_a   1.000
_cell.length_b   1.000
_cell.length_c   1.000
_cell.angle_alpha   90.00
_cell.angle_beta   90.00
_cell.angle_gamma   90.00
#
_symmetry.space_group_name_H-M   'P 1'
#
loop_
_entity.id
_entity.type
_entity.pdbx_description
1 polymer ?
#
loop_
_entity_poly.entity_id
_entity_poly.type
_entity_poly.pdbx_seq_one_letter_code
_entity_poly.pdbx_strand_id
1 'polypeptide(L)'
;MPAPRPTGKWLKTWGAIASDGGDNLGVAKGKLKKSDAQEEALSKCKSVSGKDCQIDFVYKNQCAVIAEPHKSGSAVSGVLSYTGGPTVDVASSDALANCSKYNQSADCRVIYKACSEPYFQKY
;
A
#
# COMPACT_ATOMS: atom_id res chain seq x y z
N MET A 1 -35.61 -28.40 -6.49
CA MET A 1 -34.98 -27.24 -5.82
C MET A 1 -34.17 -26.47 -6.87
N PRO A 2 -34.35 -25.16 -7.04
CA PRO A 2 -33.44 -24.40 -7.91
C PRO A 2 -32.05 -24.41 -7.27
N ALA A 3 -31.00 -24.67 -8.06
CA ALA A 3 -29.63 -24.61 -7.57
C ALA A 3 -29.33 -23.21 -6.99
N PRO A 4 -28.55 -23.10 -5.89
CA PRO A 4 -28.16 -21.82 -5.34
C PRO A 4 -27.46 -21.01 -6.43
N ARG A 5 -28.13 -19.96 -6.91
CA ARG A 5 -27.53 -19.02 -7.87
C ARG A 5 -26.40 -18.32 -7.13
N PRO A 6 -25.17 -18.24 -7.68
CA PRO A 6 -24.09 -17.51 -7.04
C PRO A 6 -24.55 -16.05 -6.82
N THR A 7 -24.71 -15.65 -5.55
CA THR A 7 -25.31 -14.39 -5.09
C THR A 7 -24.40 -13.17 -5.24
N GLY A 8 -23.35 -13.28 -6.08
CA GLY A 8 -22.39 -12.22 -6.33
C GLY A 8 -21.07 -12.77 -6.86
N LYS A 9 -20.22 -11.89 -7.38
CA LYS A 9 -18.83 -12.21 -7.76
C LYS A 9 -17.88 -11.51 -6.79
N TRP A 10 -16.91 -12.27 -6.28
CA TRP A 10 -15.77 -11.70 -5.58
C TRP A 10 -14.86 -11.01 -6.61
N LEU A 11 -14.93 -9.69 -6.65
CA LEU A 11 -14.09 -8.90 -7.53
C LEU A 11 -12.73 -8.72 -6.86
N LYS A 12 -11.69 -9.22 -7.52
CA LYS A 12 -10.31 -9.04 -7.08
C LYS A 12 -9.97 -7.56 -7.22
N THR A 13 -9.78 -6.90 -6.10
CA THR A 13 -9.39 -5.49 -6.06
C THR A 13 -7.87 -5.35 -6.12
N TRP A 14 -7.44 -4.21 -6.60
CA TRP A 14 -6.05 -3.79 -6.75
C TRP A 14 -5.79 -2.56 -5.89
N GLY A 15 -4.57 -2.49 -5.39
CA GLY A 15 -4.00 -1.31 -4.78
C GLY A 15 -2.64 -0.99 -5.38
N ALA A 16 -2.24 0.26 -5.24
CA ALA A 16 -0.93 0.73 -5.67
C ALA A 16 -0.42 1.79 -4.70
N ILE A 17 0.90 1.90 -4.62
CA ILE A 17 1.62 2.89 -3.83
C ILE A 17 2.55 3.62 -4.80
N ALA A 18 2.54 4.94 -4.71
CA ALA A 18 3.41 5.83 -5.43
C ALA A 18 4.16 6.74 -4.45
N SER A 19 5.40 7.07 -4.74
CA SER A 19 6.20 8.03 -3.97
C SER A 19 6.92 9.02 -4.89
N ASP A 20 7.29 10.17 -4.34
CA ASP A 20 8.21 11.11 -5.00
C ASP A 20 9.69 10.78 -4.74
N GLY A 21 9.98 9.62 -4.14
CA GLY A 21 11.31 9.27 -3.63
C GLY A 21 11.68 9.98 -2.31
N GLY A 22 10.74 10.69 -1.70
CA GLY A 22 10.86 11.29 -0.36
C GLY A 22 9.73 10.83 0.57
N ASP A 23 9.40 11.66 1.55
CA ASP A 23 8.36 11.39 2.56
C ASP A 23 6.91 11.47 2.01
N ASN A 24 6.71 11.94 0.76
CA ASN A 24 5.36 12.11 0.21
C ASN A 24 4.91 10.88 -0.57
N LEU A 25 3.76 10.35 -0.15
CA LEU A 25 3.25 9.07 -0.63
C LEU A 25 1.79 9.18 -1.06
N GLY A 26 1.47 8.53 -2.18
CA GLY A 26 0.13 8.36 -2.68
C GLY A 26 -0.26 6.89 -2.67
N VAL A 27 -1.41 6.58 -2.08
CA VAL A 27 -1.87 5.21 -1.95
C VAL A 27 -3.29 5.05 -2.49
N ALA A 28 -3.47 4.05 -3.34
CA ALA A 28 -4.76 3.63 -3.90
C ALA A 28 -5.11 2.22 -3.42
N LYS A 29 -6.38 1.99 -3.14
CA LYS A 29 -6.92 0.69 -2.71
C LYS A 29 -8.33 0.48 -3.25
N GLY A 30 -8.75 -0.78 -3.41
CA GLY A 30 -10.13 -1.11 -3.76
C GLY A 30 -10.47 -0.89 -5.24
N LYS A 31 -9.48 -0.79 -6.13
CA LYS A 31 -9.74 -0.58 -7.56
C LYS A 31 -9.97 -1.89 -8.30
N LEU A 32 -10.82 -1.88 -9.31
CA LEU A 32 -11.11 -3.08 -10.11
C LEU A 32 -10.01 -3.37 -11.14
N LYS A 33 -9.30 -2.33 -11.58
CA LYS A 33 -8.20 -2.43 -12.55
C LYS A 33 -6.87 -2.02 -11.90
N LYS A 34 -5.79 -2.66 -12.37
CA LYS A 34 -4.42 -2.30 -12.00
C LYS A 34 -4.10 -0.86 -12.39
N SER A 35 -4.47 -0.45 -13.60
CA SER A 35 -4.25 0.90 -14.12
C SER A 35 -4.95 1.97 -13.28
N ASP A 36 -6.22 1.77 -12.92
CA ASP A 36 -6.96 2.70 -12.05
C ASP A 36 -6.30 2.84 -10.67
N ALA A 37 -5.73 1.75 -10.13
CA ALA A 37 -4.98 1.81 -8.87
C ALA A 37 -3.71 2.64 -9.03
N GLN A 38 -2.95 2.41 -10.10
CA GLN A 38 -1.72 3.14 -10.35
C GLN A 38 -2.00 4.63 -10.56
N GLU A 39 -2.97 4.97 -11.39
CA GLU A 39 -3.31 6.36 -11.71
C GLU A 39 -3.80 7.13 -10.47
N GLU A 40 -4.63 6.51 -9.63
CA GLU A 40 -5.07 7.12 -8.37
C GLU A 40 -3.91 7.29 -7.37
N ALA A 41 -3.02 6.30 -7.27
CA ALA A 41 -1.85 6.39 -6.39
C ALA A 41 -0.92 7.53 -6.84
N LEU A 42 -0.64 7.62 -8.15
CA LEU A 42 0.14 8.69 -8.75
C LEU A 42 -0.52 10.05 -8.53
N SER A 43 -1.81 10.16 -8.81
CA SER A 43 -2.56 11.41 -8.64
C SER A 43 -2.50 11.89 -7.19
N LYS A 44 -2.73 11.01 -6.22
CA LYS A 44 -2.61 11.34 -4.79
C LYS A 44 -1.20 11.77 -4.41
N CYS A 45 -0.19 11.04 -4.87
CA CYS A 45 1.20 11.39 -4.59
C CYS A 45 1.53 12.77 -5.17
N LYS A 46 1.14 13.04 -6.43
CA LYS A 46 1.32 14.34 -7.08
C LYS A 46 0.58 15.46 -6.35
N SER A 47 -0.61 15.20 -5.83
CA SER A 47 -1.36 16.17 -5.02
C SER A 47 -0.70 16.47 -3.67
N VAL A 48 -0.03 15.49 -3.06
CA VAL A 48 0.65 15.66 -1.76
C VAL A 48 2.04 16.29 -1.94
N SER A 49 2.84 15.77 -2.87
CA SER A 49 4.24 16.18 -3.09
C SER A 49 4.39 17.40 -4.01
N GLY A 50 3.49 17.55 -4.99
CA GLY A 50 3.63 18.53 -6.08
C GLY A 50 4.73 18.20 -7.10
N LYS A 51 5.44 17.07 -6.93
CA LYS A 51 6.52 16.60 -7.81
C LYS A 51 6.10 15.42 -8.69
N ASP A 52 7.02 14.97 -9.54
CA ASP A 52 6.80 13.75 -10.29
C ASP A 52 6.90 12.53 -9.36
N CYS A 53 5.82 11.76 -9.32
CA CYS A 53 5.72 10.53 -8.54
C CYS A 53 5.81 9.32 -9.45
N GLN A 54 6.36 8.24 -8.92
CA GLN A 54 6.47 6.96 -9.60
C GLN A 54 5.77 5.86 -8.81
N ILE A 55 5.41 4.77 -9.48
CA ILE A 55 4.79 3.62 -8.82
C ILE A 55 5.89 2.74 -8.21
N ASP A 56 5.95 2.69 -6.88
CA ASP A 56 6.89 1.83 -6.16
C ASP A 56 6.35 0.43 -5.93
N PHE A 57 5.04 0.31 -5.67
CA PHE A 57 4.45 -0.98 -5.32
C PHE A 57 3.03 -1.13 -5.87
N VAL A 58 2.72 -2.31 -6.41
CA VAL A 58 1.37 -2.64 -6.89
C VAL A 58 0.99 -4.01 -6.39
N TYR A 59 -0.19 -4.10 -5.79
CA TYR A 59 -0.64 -5.30 -5.10
C TYR A 59 -2.10 -5.62 -5.43
N LYS A 60 -2.45 -6.90 -5.29
CA LYS A 60 -3.78 -7.43 -5.62
C LYS A 60 -4.26 -8.33 -4.51
N ASN A 61 -5.48 -8.08 -4.03
CA ASN A 61 -6.16 -8.91 -3.04
C ASN A 61 -5.29 -9.22 -1.79
N GLN A 62 -4.54 -8.22 -1.35
CA GLN A 62 -3.62 -8.33 -0.21
C GLN A 62 -3.56 -6.98 0.53
N CYS A 63 -2.99 -7.00 1.72
CA CYS A 63 -2.69 -5.81 2.49
C CYS A 63 -1.34 -5.24 2.12
N ALA A 64 -1.21 -3.92 2.11
CA ALA A 64 0.04 -3.22 1.95
C ALA A 64 0.31 -2.34 3.16
N VAL A 65 1.57 -2.32 3.57
CA VAL A 65 2.06 -1.57 4.72
C VAL A 65 3.27 -0.76 4.28
N ILE A 66 3.37 0.45 4.83
CA ILE A 66 4.49 1.35 4.61
C ILE A 66 5.14 1.63 5.95
N ALA A 67 6.43 1.34 6.03
CA ALA A 67 7.28 1.69 7.15
C ALA A 67 8.26 2.80 6.77
N GLU A 68 8.38 3.78 7.64
CA GLU A 68 9.27 4.93 7.53
C GLU A 68 10.31 4.92 8.64
N PRO A 69 11.58 5.31 8.33
CA PRO A 69 12.60 5.49 9.34
C PRO A 69 12.37 6.77 10.15
N HIS A 70 12.38 6.61 11.47
CA HIS A 70 12.37 7.66 12.48
C HIS A 70 13.68 7.66 13.26
N LYS A 71 14.21 8.82 13.60
CA LYS A 71 15.36 8.95 14.49
C LYS A 71 15.02 9.92 15.61
N SER A 72 15.20 9.49 16.85
CA SER A 72 14.92 10.30 18.03
C SER A 72 13.48 10.87 18.07
N GLY A 73 12.51 10.13 17.53
CA GLY A 73 11.09 10.51 17.50
C GLY A 73 10.65 11.29 16.27
N SER A 74 11.58 11.78 15.43
CA SER A 74 11.25 12.51 14.20
C SER A 74 11.43 11.63 12.96
N ALA A 75 10.54 11.77 11.98
CA ALA A 75 10.73 11.16 10.66
C ALA A 75 12.04 11.69 10.05
N VAL A 76 12.84 10.80 9.50
CA VAL A 76 14.10 11.15 8.83
C VAL A 76 14.06 10.69 7.39
N SER A 77 14.69 11.46 6.51
CA SER A 77 14.87 11.04 5.13
C SER A 77 15.65 9.73 5.08
N GLY A 78 15.03 8.70 4.52
CA GLY A 78 15.62 7.37 4.41
C GLY A 78 14.83 6.49 3.46
N VAL A 79 15.18 5.21 3.41
CA VAL A 79 14.53 4.28 2.49
C VAL A 79 13.20 3.82 3.10
N LEU A 80 12.10 4.28 2.52
CA LEU A 80 10.76 3.79 2.83
C LEU A 80 10.63 2.34 2.39
N SER A 81 9.98 1.52 3.22
CA SER A 81 9.73 0.12 2.91
C SER A 81 8.25 -0.11 2.65
N TYR A 82 7.94 -0.55 1.44
CA TYR A 82 6.59 -0.91 1.00
C TYR A 82 6.49 -2.42 0.88
N THR A 83 5.63 -3.04 1.66
CA THR A 83 5.48 -4.50 1.65
C THR A 83 4.02 -4.89 1.53
N GLY A 84 3.80 -5.99 0.82
CA GLY A 84 2.51 -6.61 0.65
C GLY A 84 2.43 -7.91 1.44
N GLY A 85 1.28 -8.18 2.05
CA GLY A 85 1.06 -9.39 2.81
C GLY A 85 -0.40 -9.82 2.83
N PRO A 86 -0.67 -11.11 3.11
CA PRO A 86 -2.05 -11.61 3.21
C PRO A 86 -2.82 -10.95 4.35
N THR A 87 -2.12 -10.49 5.39
CA THR A 87 -2.67 -9.73 6.51
C THR A 87 -1.81 -8.50 6.80
N VAL A 88 -2.39 -7.53 7.50
CA VAL A 88 -1.68 -6.34 7.99
C VAL A 88 -0.50 -6.73 8.87
N ASP A 89 -0.63 -7.76 9.69
CA ASP A 89 0.41 -8.21 10.63
C ASP A 89 1.66 -8.70 9.91
N VAL A 90 1.47 -9.60 8.93
CA VAL A 90 2.57 -10.12 8.09
C VAL A 90 3.22 -9.00 7.30
N ALA A 91 2.41 -8.13 6.68
CA ALA A 91 2.94 -6.98 5.95
C ALA A 91 3.69 -6.01 6.87
N SER A 92 3.21 -5.77 8.09
CA SER A 92 3.86 -4.90 9.07
C SER A 92 5.20 -5.46 9.53
N SER A 93 5.25 -6.75 9.85
CA SER A 93 6.51 -7.40 10.22
C SER A 93 7.54 -7.32 9.09
N ASP A 94 7.12 -7.55 7.85
CA ASP A 94 8.02 -7.46 6.69
C ASP A 94 8.44 -6.00 6.40
N ALA A 95 7.53 -5.04 6.53
CA ALA A 95 7.82 -3.61 6.33
C ALA A 95 8.85 -3.12 7.35
N LEU A 96 8.65 -3.48 8.63
CA LEU A 96 9.55 -3.11 9.72
C LEU A 96 10.92 -3.77 9.54
N ALA A 97 10.96 -5.06 9.23
CA ALA A 97 12.21 -5.79 9.01
C ALA A 97 13.01 -5.20 7.84
N ASN A 98 12.36 -4.92 6.70
CA ASN A 98 13.01 -4.28 5.56
C ASN A 98 13.47 -2.87 5.91
N CYS A 99 12.63 -2.07 6.56
CA CYS A 99 12.99 -0.71 6.92
C CYS A 99 14.23 -0.68 7.83
N SER A 100 14.28 -1.52 8.88
CA SER A 100 15.43 -1.56 9.79
C SER A 100 16.70 -2.07 9.10
N LYS A 101 16.54 -2.97 8.11
CA LYS A 101 17.65 -3.47 7.30
C LYS A 101 18.28 -2.38 6.43
N TYR A 102 17.46 -1.53 5.80
CA TYR A 102 17.95 -0.42 4.98
C TYR A 102 18.38 0.79 5.82
N ASN A 103 17.79 0.98 7.01
CA ASN A 103 18.02 2.13 7.88
C ASN A 103 18.57 1.68 9.26
N GLN A 104 19.78 1.14 9.28
CA GLN A 104 20.43 0.59 10.51
C GLN A 104 20.60 1.61 11.66
N SER A 105 20.45 2.91 11.38
CA SER A 105 20.59 4.00 12.36
C SER A 105 19.28 4.69 12.71
N ALA A 106 18.15 4.16 12.25
CA ALA A 106 16.80 4.69 12.49
C ALA A 106 15.88 3.60 13.04
N ASP A 107 14.94 4.01 13.89
CA ASP A 107 13.82 3.19 14.33
C ASP A 107 12.75 3.18 13.24
N CYS A 108 12.22 2.03 12.89
CA CYS A 108 11.24 1.94 11.81
C CYS A 108 9.83 1.90 12.35
N ARG A 109 8.96 2.74 11.80
CA ARG A 109 7.57 2.82 12.23
C ARG A 109 6.62 2.71 11.05
N VAL A 110 5.57 1.92 11.24
CA VAL A 110 4.49 1.83 10.26
C VAL A 110 3.70 3.15 10.24
N ILE A 111 3.78 3.86 9.13
CA ILE A 111 3.03 5.11 8.90
C ILE A 111 1.71 4.87 8.18
N TYR A 112 1.62 3.78 7.42
CA TYR A 112 0.43 3.47 6.64
C TYR A 112 0.17 1.96 6.57
N LYS A 113 -1.10 1.59 6.68
CA LYS A 113 -1.56 0.21 6.50
C LYS A 113 -2.92 0.20 5.82
N ALA A 114 -3.05 -0.54 4.73
CA ALA A 114 -4.32 -0.71 4.05
C ALA A 114 -4.46 -2.09 3.44
N CYS A 115 -5.68 -2.61 3.44
CA CYS A 115 -6.01 -3.83 2.74
C CYS A 115 -6.83 -3.55 1.49
N SER A 116 -6.46 -4.18 0.38
CA SER A 116 -7.32 -4.28 -0.78
C SER A 116 -8.21 -5.51 -0.60
N GLU A 117 -9.18 -5.38 0.30
CA GLU A 117 -10.15 -6.45 0.54
C GLU A 117 -10.98 -6.70 -0.73
N PRO A 118 -11.33 -7.96 -1.02
CA PRO A 118 -12.12 -8.30 -2.19
C PRO A 118 -13.54 -7.76 -2.02
N TYR A 119 -13.99 -6.98 -2.98
CA TYR A 119 -15.34 -6.41 -2.95
C TYR A 119 -16.34 -7.47 -3.40
N PHE A 120 -17.31 -7.77 -2.54
CA PHE A 120 -18.43 -8.65 -2.89
C PHE A 120 -19.53 -7.83 -3.56
N GLN A 121 -19.63 -7.92 -4.89
CA GLN A 121 -20.73 -7.29 -5.60
C GLN A 121 -21.97 -8.19 -5.52
N LYS A 122 -22.92 -7.78 -4.68
CA LYS A 122 -24.25 -8.40 -4.57
C LYS A 122 -25.12 -7.93 -5.76
N TYR A 123 -25.81 -8.86 -6.41
CA TYR A 123 -26.74 -8.60 -7.53
C TYR A 123 -28.11 -8.14 -7.04
#